data_AF-A0A9X9LBQ3-F1
#
_entry.id   AF-A0A9X9LBQ3-F1
#
_cell.length_a   1.000
_cell.length_b   1.000
_cell.length_c   1.000
_cell.angle_alpha   90.00
_cell.angle_beta   90.00
_cell.angle_gamma   90.00
#
_symmetry.space_group_name_H-M   'P 1'
#
loop_
_entity.id
_entity.type
_entity.pdbx_description
1 polymer ?
#
loop_
_entity_poly.entity_id
_entity_poly.type
_entity_poly.pdbx_seq_one_letter_code
_entity_poly.pdbx_strand_id
1 'polypeptide(L)' 'MKEMGTPDVPIDTRLDKTVWVKGIRNVLYRICVWLSRKCNENKDSPNKLYPLVTYVPVTTFKNLQS' A
#
# COMPACT_ATOMS: atom_id res chain seq x y z
N MET A 1 8.89 2.24 -5.36
CA MET A 1 9.24 3.06 -6.53
C MET A 1 9.13 2.34 -7.88
N LYS A 2 9.42 1.03 -7.98
CA LYS A 2 9.59 0.34 -9.28
C LYS A 2 8.33 0.19 -10.15
N GLU A 3 7.15 -0.09 -9.58
CA GLU A 3 5.92 -0.29 -10.38
C GLU A 3 5.20 1.01 -10.76
N MET A 4 5.20 2.01 -9.88
CA MET A 4 4.41 3.24 -10.07
C MET A 4 5.25 4.49 -10.33
N GLY A 5 6.59 4.41 -10.28
CA GLY A 5 7.50 5.49 -10.66
C GLY A 5 7.51 6.72 -9.75
N THR A 6 6.67 6.79 -8.72
CA THR A 6 6.61 7.94 -7.81
C THR A 6 7.45 7.71 -6.55
N PRO A 7 8.12 8.77 -6.04
CA PRO A 7 8.90 8.70 -4.81
C PRO A 7 8.01 8.63 -3.57
N ASP A 8 6.96 9.45 -3.53
CA ASP A 8 6.04 9.54 -2.40
C ASP A 8 4.80 8.67 -2.64
N VAL A 9 4.45 7.86 -1.63
CA VAL A 9 3.36 6.89 -1.69
C VAL A 9 2.53 6.96 -0.41
N PRO A 10 1.31 7.51 -0.47
CA PRO A 10 0.36 7.42 0.64
C PRO A 10 0.00 5.98 0.99
N ILE A 11 0.13 5.65 2.27
CA ILE A 11 -0.25 4.35 2.84
C ILE A 11 -1.55 4.53 3.64
N ASP A 12 -2.54 3.67 3.38
CA ASP A 12 -3.77 3.63 4.16
C ASP A 12 -3.47 3.27 5.63
N THR A 13 -4.06 4.00 6.57
CA THR A 13 -3.90 3.78 8.01
C THR A 13 -4.30 2.36 8.45
N ARG A 14 -5.20 1.69 7.72
CA ARG A 14 -5.59 0.29 7.95
C ARG A 14 -4.44 -0.67 7.67
N LEU A 15 -3.63 -0.37 6.66
CA LEU A 15 -2.43 -1.17 6.36
C LEU A 15 -1.45 -1.06 7.50
N ASP A 16 -1.14 0.16 7.94
CA ASP A 16 -0.22 0.41 9.06
C ASP A 16 -0.65 -0.34 10.31
N LYS A 17 -1.92 -0.18 10.73
CA LYS A 17 -2.48 -0.92 11.87
C LYS A 17 -2.27 -2.43 11.73
N THR A 18 -2.50 -2.98 10.54
CA THR A 18 -2.38 -4.42 10.26
C THR A 18 -0.93 -4.90 10.36
N VAL A 19 0.04 -4.11 9.89
CA VAL A 19 1.47 -4.41 10.05
C VAL A 19 1.81 -4.57 11.53
N TRP A 20 1.26 -3.71 12.38
CA TRP A 20 1.58 -3.65 13.81
C TRP A 20 0.69 -4.52 14.71
N VAL A 21 -0.33 -5.23 14.20
CA VAL A 21 -1.26 -6.04 15.03
C VAL A 21 -0.53 -7.06 15.92
N LYS A 22 0.55 -7.66 15.44
CA LYS A 22 1.33 -8.67 16.18
C LYS A 22 2.54 -8.09 16.94
N GLY A 23 2.69 -6.76 16.92
CA GLY A 23 3.82 -6.04 17.52
C GLY A 23 5.11 -6.11 16.70
N ILE A 24 6.12 -5.36 17.16
CA ILE A 24 7.38 -5.13 16.41
C ILE A 24 8.22 -6.40 16.19
N ARG A 25 8.12 -7.38 17.09
CA ARG A 25 8.94 -8.60 17.02
C ARG A 25 8.35 -9.68 16.11
N ASN A 26 7.07 -9.60 15.75
CA ASN A 26 6.37 -10.66 15.02
C ASN A 26 5.50 -10.13 13.88
N VAL A 27 6.10 -9.31 13.02
CA VAL A 27 5.42 -8.76 11.84
C VAL A 27 5.00 -9.89 10.87
N LEU A 28 3.87 -9.71 10.20
CA LEU A 28 3.37 -10.65 9.18
C LEU A 28 4.39 -10.84 8.04
N TYR A 29 4.66 -12.09 7.67
CA TYR A 29 5.63 -12.41 6.60
C TYR A 29 5.19 -11.96 5.21
N ARG A 30 3.87 -11.93 4.95
CA ARG A 30 3.27 -11.48 3.69
C ARG A 30 1.99 -10.70 3.97
N ILE A 31 1.77 -9.64 3.21
CA ILE A 31 0.58 -8.79 3.26
C ILE A 31 0.09 -8.57 1.83
N CYS A 32 -1.20 -8.77 1.59
CA CYS A 32 -1.81 -8.45 0.31
C CYS A 32 -2.17 -6.96 0.30
N VAL A 33 -1.67 -6.24 -0.69
CA VAL A 33 -1.93 -4.81 -0.86
C VAL A 33 -2.51 -4.57 -2.23
N TRP A 34 -3.41 -3.60 -2.31
CA TRP A 34 -3.91 -3.07 -3.56
C TRP A 34 -3.27 -1.73 -3.84
N LEU A 35 -2.61 -1.64 -5.00
CA LEU A 35 -2.11 -0.39 -5.57
C LEU A 35 -3.18 0.24 -6.46
N SER A 36 -3.60 1.46 -6.14
CA SER A 36 -4.48 2.26 -7.01
C SER A 36 -3.74 3.52 -7.44
N ARG A 37 -3.83 3.92 -8.71
CA ARG A 37 -3.30 5.21 -9.17
C ARG A 37 -4.44 6.22 -9.20
N LYS A 38 -4.32 7.34 -8.47
CA LYS A 38 -5.33 8.40 -8.42
C LYS A 38 -4.75 9.72 -8.91
N CYS A 39 -5.60 10.57 -9.50
CA CYS A 39 -5.23 11.95 -9.81
C CYS A 39 -5.13 12.76 -8.53
N ASN A 40 -4.11 13.59 -8.46
CA ASN A 40 -3.98 14.58 -7.42
C ASN A 40 -4.81 15.81 -7.76
N GLU A 41 -5.58 16.29 -6.80
CA GLU A 41 -6.33 17.54 -6.91
C GLU A 41 -5.47 18.73 -6.48
N ASN A 42 -4.36 18.48 -5.78
CA ASN A 42 -3.44 19.52 -5.37
C ASN A 42 -2.55 19.98 -6.54
N LYS A 43 -2.74 21.24 -6.94
CA LYS A 43 -2.00 21.90 -8.03
C LYS A 43 -0.52 22.12 -7.72
N ASP A 44 -0.13 22.16 -6.44
CA ASP A 44 1.25 22.41 -6.02
C ASP A 44 2.10 21.13 -5.93
N SER A 45 1.50 19.96 -6.19
CA SER A 45 2.26 18.71 -6.17
C SER A 45 3.05 18.50 -7.47
N PRO A 46 4.30 18.00 -7.40
CA PRO A 46 5.11 17.75 -8.59
C PRO A 46 4.57 16.59 -9.45
N ASN A 47 3.78 15.70 -8.85
CA ASN A 47 3.21 14.53 -9.51
C ASN A 47 1.69 14.68 -9.70
N LYS A 48 1.23 14.66 -10.95
CA LYS A 48 -0.21 14.67 -11.29
C LYS A 48 -0.97 13.44 -10.79
N LEU A 49 -0.27 12.32 -10.67
CA LEU A 49 -0.81 11.04 -10.23
C LEU A 49 -0.07 10.60 -8.96
N TYR A 50 -0.81 10.09 -7.98
CA TYR A 50 -0.23 9.45 -6.81
C TYR A 50 -0.74 8.00 -6.68
N PRO A 51 0.12 7.06 -6.29
CA PRO A 51 -0.32 5.72 -5.92
C PRO A 51 -0.85 5.71 -4.48
N LEU A 52 -2.02 5.15 -4.28
CA LEU A 52 -2.58 4.85 -2.96
C LEU A 52 -2.44 3.36 -2.68
N VAL A 53 -1.83 3.02 -1.55
CA VAL A 53 -1.69 1.63 -1.09
C VAL A 53 -2.79 1.32 -0.08
N THR A 54 -3.65 0.36 -0.41
CA THR A 54 -4.74 -0.08 0.45
C THR A 54 -4.53 -1.51 0.91
N TYR A 55 -4.89 -1.83 2.15
CA TYR A 55 -4.86 -3.20 2.66
C TYR A 55 -6.02 -4.03 2.11
N VAL A 56 -5.72 -5.24 1.63
CA VAL A 56 -6.74 -6.23 1.25
C VAL A 56 -6.69 -7.38 2.24
N PRO A 57 -7.76 -7.62 3.03
CA PRO A 57 -7.83 -8.76 3.92
C PRO A 57 -7.97 -10.05 3.10
N VAL A 58 -7.01 -10.96 3.28
CA VAL A 58 -6.99 -12.26 2.61
C VAL A 58 -6.73 -13.35 3.66
N THR A 59 -7.47 -14.46 3.56
CA THR A 59 -7.36 -15.60 4.48
C THR A 59 -6.22 -16.56 4.11
N THR A 60 -5.89 -16.70 2.81
CA THR A 60 -4.77 -17.52 2.33
C THR A 60 -4.01 -16.85 1.19
N PHE A 61 -2.69 -16.98 1.19
CA PHE A 61 -1.83 -16.48 0.11
C PHE A 61 -1.58 -17.50 -1.00
N LYS A 62 -2.19 -18.69 -0.92
CA LYS A 62 -2.03 -19.73 -1.95
C LYS A 62 -2.69 -19.27 -3.25
N ASN A 63 -1.97 -19.39 -4.36
CA ASN A 63 -2.41 -19.06 -5.73
C ASN A 63 -2.70 -17.56 -6.01
N LEU A 64 -2.27 -16.64 -5.15
CA LEU A 64 -2.26 -15.22 -5.47
C LEU A 64 -1.01 -14.87 -6.28
N GLN A 65 -1.22 -14.41 -7.51
CA GLN A 65 -0.17 -13.91 -8.41
C GLN A 65 -0.26 -12.39 -8.53
N SER A 66 0.89 -11.75 -8.74
CA SER A 66 1.02 -10.31 -8.98
C SER A 66 1.05 -10.02 -10.47
#